data_AF-A0A0B6YZJ1-F1
#
_entry.id   AF-A0A0B6YZJ1-F1
#
_cell.length_a   1.000
_cell.length_b   1.000
_cell.length_c   1.000
_cell.angle_alpha   90.00
_cell.angle_beta   90.00
_cell.angle_gamma   90.00
#
_symmetry.space_group_name_H-M   'P 1'
#
loop_
_entity.id
_entity.type
_entity.pdbx_description
1 polymer ?
#
loop_
_entity_poly.entity_id
_entity_poly.type
_entity_poly.pdbx_seq_one_letter_code
_entity_poly.pdbx_strand_id
1 'polypeptide(L)'
;ACMIQWKDFENRHDQFMIWLKDLESRLRDIDLKANLRDKQGQLDKIKTLQIEVTNRQADLGSLNTAAQELIQMSTDSQVGSQASLLTAKYQAAVASTKELHRRWEQYTQDQ
;
A
#
# COMPACT_ATOMS: atom_id res chain seq x y z
N ALA A 1 -16.62 25.01 3.14
CA ALA A 1 -15.84 24.05 3.95
C ALA A 1 -15.81 22.66 3.30
N CYS A 2 -16.97 22.01 3.08
CA CYS A 2 -17.04 20.64 2.52
C CYS A 2 -16.30 20.44 1.19
N MET A 3 -16.40 21.39 0.24
CA MET A 3 -15.69 21.29 -1.06
C MET A 3 -14.16 21.29 -0.95
N ILE A 4 -13.59 21.98 0.06
CA ILE A 4 -12.13 22.04 0.25
C ILE A 4 -11.65 20.70 0.83
N GLN A 5 -12.35 20.20 1.87
CA GLN A 5 -12.05 18.90 2.47
C GLN A 5 -12.20 17.76 1.44
N TRP A 6 -13.19 17.87 0.55
CA TRP A 6 -13.39 16.93 -0.55
C TRP A 6 -12.18 16.90 -1.48
N LYS A 7 -11.77 18.08 -1.97
CA LYS A 7 -10.62 18.20 -2.87
C LYS A 7 -9.32 17.72 -2.22
N ASP A 8 -9.15 17.97 -0.92
CA ASP A 8 -8.00 17.48 -0.17
C ASP A 8 -8.04 15.96 0.03
N PHE A 9 -9.22 15.38 0.21
CA PHE A 9 -9.40 13.92 0.25
C PHE A 9 -9.07 13.29 -1.11
N GLU A 10 -9.64 13.81 -2.20
CA GLU A 10 -9.38 13.30 -3.56
C GLU A 10 -7.90 13.35 -3.91
N ASN A 11 -7.23 14.48 -3.64
CA ASN A 11 -5.79 14.60 -3.87
C ASN A 11 -4.98 13.57 -3.08
N ARG A 12 -5.29 13.39 -1.79
CA ARG A 12 -4.58 12.42 -0.95
C ARG A 12 -4.88 10.98 -1.40
N HIS A 13 -6.12 10.69 -1.78
CA HIS A 13 -6.54 9.40 -2.30
C HIS A 13 -5.80 9.04 -3.58
N ASP A 14 -5.73 9.97 -4.55
CA ASP A 14 -5.05 9.76 -5.82
C ASP A 14 -3.55 9.56 -5.64
N GLN A 15 -2.90 10.35 -4.79
CA GLN A 15 -1.49 10.16 -4.45
C GLN A 15 -1.24 8.78 -3.82
N PHE A 16 -2.13 8.33 -2.94
CA PHE A 16 -2.03 7.00 -2.33
C PHE A 16 -2.24 5.88 -3.37
N MET A 17 -3.17 6.05 -4.30
CA MET A 17 -3.37 5.09 -5.39
C MET A 17 -2.17 5.00 -6.34
N ILE A 18 -1.53 6.13 -6.65
CA ILE A 18 -0.30 6.15 -7.47
C ILE A 18 0.81 5.37 -6.76
N TRP A 19 1.01 5.64 -5.47
CA TRP A 19 1.99 4.91 -4.67
C TRP A 19 1.69 3.41 -4.60
N LEU A 20 0.42 3.00 -4.45
CA LEU A 20 0.04 1.58 -4.47
C LEU A 20 0.41 0.91 -5.80
N LYS A 21 0.16 1.56 -6.94
CA LYS A 21 0.52 1.03 -8.26
C LYS A 21 2.04 0.88 -8.42
N ASP A 22 2.81 1.84 -7.93
CA ASP A 22 4.28 1.77 -7.91
C ASP A 22 4.76 0.59 -7.04
N LEU A 23 4.20 0.46 -5.83
CA LEU A 23 4.50 -0.65 -4.93
C LEU A 23 4.22 -2.01 -5.58
N GLU A 24 3.06 -2.17 -6.22
CA GLU A 24 2.70 -3.39 -6.96
C GLU A 24 3.64 -3.67 -8.13
N SER A 25 4.13 -2.64 -8.82
CA SER A 25 5.15 -2.79 -9.86
C SER A 25 6.46 -3.31 -9.27
N ARG A 26 6.94 -2.68 -8.19
CA ARG A 26 8.18 -3.04 -7.50
C ARG A 26 8.12 -4.46 -6.91
N LEU A 27 6.97 -4.88 -6.39
CA LEU A 27 6.75 -6.25 -5.92
C LEU A 27 6.85 -7.27 -7.06
N ARG A 28 6.36 -6.93 -8.26
CA ARG A 28 6.44 -7.80 -9.44
C ARG A 28 7.85 -7.88 -10.02
N ASP A 29 8.63 -6.81 -9.91
CA ASP A 29 10.03 -6.77 -10.39
C ASP A 29 10.99 -7.63 -9.53
N ILE A 30 10.54 -8.12 -8.37
CA ILE A 30 11.34 -9.01 -7.52
C ILE A 30 11.22 -10.45 -8.06
N ASP A 31 12.13 -10.79 -8.98
CA ASP A 31 12.27 -12.13 -9.57
C ASP A 31 13.22 -13.03 -8.75
N LEU A 32 12.91 -14.34 -8.69
CA LEU A 32 13.69 -15.41 -8.06
C LEU A 32 14.98 -15.67 -8.85
N LYS A 33 16.02 -14.89 -8.57
CA LYS A 33 17.35 -15.06 -9.19
C LYS A 33 18.14 -16.20 -8.54
N ALA A 34 18.88 -16.95 -9.38
CA ALA A 34 19.66 -18.13 -8.99
C ALA A 34 20.94 -17.83 -8.17
N ASN A 35 21.40 -16.58 -8.08
CA ASN A 35 22.70 -16.23 -7.51
C ASN A 35 22.56 -15.65 -6.09
N LEU A 36 23.31 -16.18 -5.10
CA LEU A 36 23.24 -15.79 -3.67
C LEU A 36 23.41 -14.28 -3.41
N ARG A 37 24.31 -13.60 -4.14
CA ARG A 37 24.53 -12.14 -4.00
C ARG A 37 23.30 -11.33 -4.40
N ASP A 38 22.57 -11.81 -5.42
CA ASP A 38 21.32 -11.21 -5.83
C ASP A 38 20.20 -11.49 -4.81
N LYS A 39 20.24 -12.65 -4.12
CA LYS A 39 19.25 -12.98 -3.08
C LYS A 39 19.26 -12.01 -1.90
N GLN A 40 20.44 -11.66 -1.38
CA GLN A 40 20.54 -10.71 -0.27
C GLN A 40 20.03 -9.33 -0.66
N GLY A 41 20.38 -8.85 -1.86
CA GLY A 41 19.86 -7.59 -2.39
C GLY A 41 18.33 -7.57 -2.57
N GLN A 42 17.72 -8.70 -2.92
CA GLN A 42 16.25 -8.81 -3.00
C GLN A 42 15.60 -8.80 -1.61
N LEU A 43 16.19 -9.49 -0.62
CA LEU A 43 15.70 -9.43 0.76
C LEU A 43 15.73 -8.01 1.34
N ASP A 44 16.80 -7.26 1.13
CA ASP A 44 16.90 -5.87 1.57
C ASP A 44 15.85 -4.96 0.88
N LYS A 45 15.57 -5.19 -0.41
CA LYS A 45 14.47 -4.51 -1.10
C LYS A 45 13.11 -4.86 -0.48
N ILE A 46 12.84 -6.13 -0.21
CA ILE A 46 11.56 -6.56 0.39
C ILE A 46 11.38 -5.95 1.78
N LYS A 47 12.43 -5.93 2.61
CA LYS A 47 12.41 -5.27 3.93
C LYS A 47 12.11 -3.77 3.81
N THR A 48 12.70 -3.11 2.82
CA THR A 48 12.43 -1.70 2.53
C THR A 48 10.95 -1.49 2.16
N LEU A 49 10.40 -2.34 1.28
CA LEU A 49 8.97 -2.31 0.91
C LEU A 49 8.07 -2.53 2.13
N GLN A 50 8.42 -3.44 3.04
CA GLN A 50 7.66 -3.66 4.28
C GLN A 50 7.63 -2.43 5.18
N ILE A 51 8.76 -1.74 5.33
CA ILE A 51 8.86 -0.50 6.11
C ILE A 51 8.00 0.58 5.46
N GLU A 52 8.11 0.76 4.14
CA GLU A 52 7.29 1.73 3.39
C GLU A 52 5.80 1.49 3.57
N VAL A 53 5.35 0.25 3.40
CA VAL A 53 3.95 -0.14 3.61
C VAL A 53 3.53 0.19 5.04
N THR A 54 4.31 -0.23 6.04
CA THR A 54 3.98 0.03 7.46
C THR A 54 3.86 1.52 7.77
N ASN A 55 4.75 2.35 7.23
CA ASN A 55 4.71 3.80 7.44
C ASN A 55 3.46 4.44 6.82
N ARG A 56 2.95 3.91 5.70
CA ARG A 56 1.73 4.39 5.04
C ARG A 56 0.44 3.97 5.73
N GLN A 57 0.50 3.11 6.74
CA GLN A 57 -0.69 2.71 7.50
C GLN A 57 -1.36 3.89 8.20
N ALA A 58 -0.57 4.83 8.75
CA ALA A 58 -1.09 6.03 9.38
C ALA A 58 -1.77 6.98 8.38
N ASP A 59 -1.21 7.09 7.16
CA ASP A 59 -1.78 7.87 6.06
C ASP A 59 -3.15 7.32 5.64
N LEU A 60 -3.27 5.98 5.52
CA LEU A 60 -4.55 5.34 5.22
C LEU A 60 -5.58 5.57 6.33
N GLY A 61 -5.16 5.49 7.60
CA GLY A 61 -6.02 5.81 8.74
C GLY A 61 -6.56 7.24 8.67
N SER A 62 -5.69 8.19 8.38
CA SER A 62 -6.04 9.61 8.23
C SER A 62 -7.00 9.85 7.05
N LEU A 63 -6.79 9.16 5.92
CA LEU A 63 -7.69 9.18 4.76
C LEU A 63 -9.08 8.64 5.11
N ASN A 64 -9.15 7.54 5.86
CA ASN A 64 -10.42 6.96 6.30
C ASN A 64 -11.15 7.88 7.28
N THR A 65 -10.46 8.55 8.21
CA THR A 65 -11.07 9.55 9.08
C THR A 65 -11.64 10.72 8.27
N ALA A 66 -10.86 11.28 7.34
CA ALA A 66 -11.33 12.36 6.46
C ALA A 66 -12.54 11.93 5.60
N ALA A 67 -12.55 10.68 5.12
CA ALA A 67 -13.70 10.12 4.42
C ALA A 67 -14.96 10.08 5.30
N GLN A 68 -14.84 9.63 6.55
CA GLN A 68 -15.97 9.59 7.49
C GLN A 68 -16.51 10.98 7.82
N GLU A 69 -15.63 11.97 8.01
CA GLU A 69 -16.04 13.37 8.22
C GLU A 69 -16.82 13.90 7.02
N LEU A 70 -16.33 13.64 5.79
CA LEU A 70 -17.01 14.02 4.56
C LEU A 70 -18.38 13.37 4.40
N ILE A 71 -18.53 12.09 4.77
CA ILE A 71 -19.82 11.37 4.75
C ILE A 71 -20.79 11.93 5.79
N GLN A 72 -20.31 12.46 6.92
CA GLN A 72 -21.18 13.11 7.90
C GLN A 72 -21.61 14.51 7.44
N MET A 73 -20.75 15.21 6.70
CA MET A 73 -21.00 16.55 6.20
C MET A 73 -21.76 16.58 4.87
N SER A 74 -21.77 15.47 4.12
CA SER A 74 -22.41 15.33 2.81
C SER A 74 -23.14 13.99 2.70
N THR A 75 -24.31 13.95 2.07
CA THR A 75 -25.03 12.71 1.76
C THR A 75 -24.37 11.85 0.66
N ASP A 76 -23.13 12.16 0.30
CA ASP A 76 -22.43 11.51 -0.80
C ASP A 76 -21.77 10.20 -0.35
N SER A 77 -22.36 9.09 -0.76
CA SER A 77 -21.89 7.73 -0.48
C SER A 77 -20.67 7.33 -1.30
N GLN A 78 -20.27 8.12 -2.30
CA GLN A 78 -19.13 7.83 -3.18
C GLN A 78 -17.81 7.83 -2.41
N VAL A 79 -17.63 8.75 -1.46
CA VAL A 79 -16.42 8.85 -0.61
C VAL A 79 -16.20 7.58 0.19
N GLY A 80 -17.28 7.05 0.79
CA GLY A 80 -17.23 5.82 1.57
C GLY A 80 -16.79 4.63 0.73
N SER A 81 -17.29 4.57 -0.51
CA SER A 81 -16.93 3.52 -1.46
C SER A 81 -15.47 3.64 -1.92
N GLN A 82 -14.98 4.85 -2.20
CA GLN A 82 -13.59 5.12 -2.57
C GLN A 82 -12.62 4.76 -1.43
N ALA A 83 -12.89 5.21 -0.21
CA ALA A 83 -12.08 4.89 0.96
C ALA A 83 -12.03 3.38 1.27
N SER A 84 -13.17 2.70 1.13
CA SER A 84 -13.25 1.24 1.31
C SER A 84 -12.43 0.49 0.27
N LEU A 85 -12.53 0.88 -1.01
CA LEU A 85 -11.74 0.28 -2.08
C LEU A 85 -10.24 0.51 -1.89
N LEU A 86 -9.84 1.73 -1.52
CA LEU A 86 -8.44 2.06 -1.24
C LEU A 86 -7.89 1.20 -0.10
N THR A 87 -8.67 1.06 0.98
CA THR A 87 -8.32 0.21 2.12
C THR A 87 -8.14 -1.25 1.69
N ALA A 88 -9.06 -1.80 0.89
CA ALA A 88 -8.97 -3.18 0.39
C ALA A 88 -7.70 -3.39 -0.45
N LYS A 89 -7.38 -2.47 -1.36
CA LYS A 89 -6.16 -2.51 -2.18
C LYS A 89 -4.90 -2.46 -1.34
N TYR A 90 -4.86 -1.57 -0.35
CA TYR A 90 -3.73 -1.47 0.57
C TYR A 90 -3.51 -2.78 1.36
N GLN A 91 -4.58 -3.39 1.89
CA GLN A 91 -4.47 -4.66 2.60
C GLN A 91 -3.96 -5.79 1.70
N ALA A 92 -4.40 -5.83 0.43
CA ALA A 92 -3.88 -6.78 -0.55
C ALA A 92 -2.38 -6.58 -0.83
N ALA A 93 -1.91 -5.33 -0.93
CA ALA A 93 -0.50 -5.02 -1.11
C ALA A 93 0.35 -5.40 0.12
N VAL A 94 -0.16 -5.15 1.33
CA VAL A 94 0.47 -5.60 2.59
C VAL A 94 0.63 -7.12 2.60
N ALA A 95 -0.44 -7.85 2.28
CA ALA A 95 -0.43 -9.30 2.23
C ALA A 95 0.57 -9.82 1.19
N SER A 96 0.58 -9.23 0.00
CA SER A 96 1.51 -9.59 -1.08
C SER A 96 2.97 -9.38 -0.68
N THR A 97 3.27 -8.26 -0.01
CA THR A 97 4.62 -7.95 0.49
C THR A 97 5.07 -8.95 1.55
N LYS A 98 4.17 -9.34 2.47
CA LYS A 98 4.45 -10.34 3.51
C LYS A 98 4.70 -11.73 2.92
N GLU A 99 3.86 -12.16 1.99
CA GLU A 99 4.02 -13.45 1.32
C GLU A 99 5.30 -13.51 0.49
N LEU A 100 5.64 -12.42 -0.22
CA LEU A 100 6.89 -12.33 -0.96
C LEU A 100 8.10 -12.45 -0.01
N HIS A 101 8.09 -11.76 1.12
CA HIS A 101 9.14 -11.90 2.14
C HIS A 101 9.28 -13.33 2.63
N ARG A 102 8.16 -13.98 2.98
CA ARG A 102 8.14 -15.37 3.46
C ARG A 102 8.74 -16.33 2.44
N ARG A 103 8.37 -16.19 1.16
CA ARG A 103 8.92 -17.00 0.06
C ARG A 103 10.42 -16.82 -0.09
N TRP A 104 10.90 -15.58 0.01
CA TRP A 104 12.31 -15.28 -0.09
C TRP A 104 13.12 -15.80 1.09
N GLU A 105 12.61 -15.67 2.32
CA GLU A 105 13.24 -16.26 3.51
C GLU A 105 13.40 -17.78 3.36
N GLN A 106 12.34 -18.48 2.92
CA GLN A 106 12.39 -19.91 2.65
C GLN A 106 13.42 -20.26 1.56
N TYR A 107 13.43 -19.52 0.45
CA TYR A 107 14.37 -19.74 -0.66
C TYR A 107 15.85 -19.50 -0.28
N THR A 108 16.11 -18.66 0.72
CA THR A 108 17.46 -18.49 1.28
C THR A 108 17.86 -19.55 2.31
N GLN A 109 16.90 -20.25 2.91
CA GLN A 109 17.17 -21.34 3.86
C GLN A 109 17.33 -22.71 3.19
N ASP A 110 16.69 -22.93 2.03
CA ASP A 110 16.66 -24.21 1.31
C ASP A 110 17.92 -24.49 0.44
N GLN A 111 18.93 -23.59 0.45
CA GLN A 111 20.18 -23.70 -0.31
C GLN A 111 21.42 -23.47 0.54
#